data_AF-A0A0F2L1Z6-F1
#
_entry.id   AF-A0A0F2L1Z6-F1
#
_cell.length_a   1.000
_cell.length_b   1.000
_cell.length_c   1.000
_cell.angle_alpha   90.00
_cell.angle_beta   90.00
_cell.angle_gamma   90.00
#
_symmetry.space_group_name_H-M   'P 1'
#
loop_
_entity.id
_entity.type
_entity.pdbx_description
1 polymer ?
#
loop_
_entity_poly.entity_id
_entity_poly.type
_entity_poly.pdbx_seq_one_letter_code
_entity_poly.pdbx_strand_id
1 'polypeptide(L)'
;MPLESSSWLDKYLGMRYYITDRGGIGGKVKQDVEDFIVEEVLLDGQVVPTSLTGKPLPRLISKPGPWTWLLIEKKGMDAITLLLMLSRRLGVGLHELSFGGFKDALAVTAQVISVRGISPNNVPSDL
;
A
#
# COMPACT_ATOMS: atom_id res chain seq x y z
N MET A 1 9.45 -9.72 -33.55
CA MET A 1 10.13 -10.71 -32.70
C MET A 1 10.26 -10.12 -31.31
N PRO A 2 10.15 -10.89 -30.21
CA PRO A 2 10.33 -10.35 -28.87
C PRO A 2 11.71 -9.69 -28.74
N LEU A 3 11.75 -8.51 -28.10
CA LEU A 3 12.99 -7.75 -27.92
C LEU A 3 13.81 -8.37 -26.79
N GLU A 4 15.08 -8.69 -27.05
CA GLU A 4 15.99 -9.13 -25.99
C GLU A 4 16.32 -7.96 -25.05
N SER A 5 16.38 -8.22 -23.73
CA SER A 5 16.75 -7.19 -22.76
C SER A 5 18.17 -6.69 -23.02
N SER A 6 18.40 -5.39 -22.93
CA SER A 6 19.74 -4.78 -22.98
C SER A 6 20.39 -4.64 -21.60
N SER A 7 19.61 -4.81 -20.52
CA SER A 7 20.07 -4.73 -19.13
C SER A 7 20.82 -6.01 -18.75
N TRP A 8 22.07 -5.86 -18.30
CA TRP A 8 22.84 -7.01 -17.82
C TRP A 8 22.19 -7.66 -16.60
N LEU A 9 21.59 -6.85 -15.72
CA LEU A 9 20.94 -7.31 -14.50
C LEU A 9 19.71 -8.16 -14.82
N ASP A 10 18.90 -7.72 -15.78
CA ASP A 10 17.73 -8.47 -16.25
C ASP A 10 18.17 -9.84 -16.77
N LYS A 11 19.21 -9.89 -17.62
CA LYS A 11 19.75 -11.15 -18.14
C LYS A 11 20.28 -12.05 -17.03
N TYR A 12 20.99 -11.49 -16.06
CA TYR A 12 21.50 -12.21 -14.89
C TYR A 12 20.37 -12.81 -14.05
N LEU A 13 19.26 -12.09 -13.89
CA LEU A 13 18.06 -12.56 -13.17
C LEU A 13 17.15 -13.47 -14.01
N GLY A 14 17.50 -13.74 -15.28
CA GLY A 14 16.72 -14.59 -16.19
C GLY A 14 15.60 -13.88 -16.95
N MET A 15 15.44 -12.56 -16.79
CA MET A 15 14.51 -11.72 -17.55
C MET A 15 15.11 -11.37 -18.92
N ARG A 16 15.03 -12.30 -19.88
CA ARG A 16 15.79 -12.20 -21.14
C ARG A 16 15.08 -11.44 -22.27
N TYR A 17 13.75 -11.39 -22.26
CA TYR A 17 12.98 -10.83 -23.36
C TYR A 17 11.80 -9.99 -22.86
N TYR A 18 11.42 -8.98 -23.63
CA TYR A 18 10.20 -8.20 -23.45
C TYR A 18 9.08 -8.70 -24.37
N ILE A 19 7.83 -8.51 -23.94
CA ILE A 19 6.64 -8.82 -24.75
C ILE A 19 6.49 -7.87 -25.94
N THR A 20 6.99 -6.64 -25.82
CA THR A 20 6.98 -5.63 -26.89
C THR A 20 8.31 -5.64 -27.66
N ASP A 21 8.26 -5.17 -28.91
CA ASP A 21 9.41 -5.12 -29.83
C ASP A 21 9.88 -3.69 -30.15
N ARG A 22 9.37 -2.70 -29.42
CA ARG A 22 9.70 -1.28 -29.58
C ARG A 22 10.84 -0.89 -28.64
N GLY A 23 11.67 0.06 -29.08
CA GLY A 23 12.68 0.67 -28.23
C GLY A 23 12.06 1.35 -27.01
N GLY A 24 12.75 1.26 -25.87
CA GLY A 24 12.31 1.90 -24.63
C GLY A 24 12.29 3.43 -24.74
N ILE A 25 11.40 4.07 -23.97
CA ILE A 25 11.24 5.54 -23.94
C ILE A 25 12.25 6.24 -23.00
N GLY A 26 13.06 5.49 -22.26
CA GLY A 26 13.90 6.03 -21.19
C GLY A 26 13.07 6.44 -19.96
N GLY A 27 13.46 7.55 -19.33
CA GLY A 27 12.79 8.10 -18.14
C GLY A 27 13.39 7.63 -16.81
N LYS A 28 12.90 8.23 -15.72
CA LYS A 28 13.23 7.87 -14.34
C LYS A 28 11.93 7.67 -13.59
N VAL A 29 11.89 6.63 -12.76
CA VAL A 29 10.74 6.34 -11.87
C VAL A 29 11.12 6.65 -10.44
N LYS A 30 10.13 6.99 -9.60
CA LYS A 30 10.32 7.26 -8.16
C LYS A 30 11.38 8.33 -7.88
N GLN A 31 11.35 9.47 -8.58
CA GLN A 31 12.24 10.60 -8.26
C GLN A 31 11.80 11.27 -6.95
N ASP A 32 10.50 11.50 -6.82
CA ASP A 32 9.82 11.89 -5.58
C ASP A 32 8.92 10.74 -5.08
N VAL A 33 8.55 10.77 -3.81
CA VAL A 33 7.69 9.73 -3.20
C VAL A 33 6.30 9.72 -3.84
N GLU A 34 5.83 10.89 -4.25
CA GLU A 34 4.55 11.13 -4.91
C GLU A 34 4.51 10.65 -6.37
N ASP A 35 5.67 10.35 -6.99
CA ASP A 35 5.72 9.75 -8.33
C ASP A 35 5.19 8.31 -8.36
N PHE A 36 5.00 7.69 -7.18
CA PHE A 36 4.54 6.31 -7.06
C PHE A 36 3.42 6.20 -6.04
N ILE A 37 2.21 6.04 -6.56
CA ILE A 37 0.97 5.99 -5.78
C ILE A 37 0.43 4.55 -5.83
N VAL A 38 0.16 3.98 -4.67
CA VAL A 38 -0.41 2.63 -4.54
C VAL A 38 -1.71 2.70 -3.76
N GLU A 39 -2.79 2.25 -4.38
CA GLU A 39 -4.12 2.20 -3.76
C GLU A 39 -4.55 0.74 -3.65
N GLU A 40 -4.89 0.31 -2.44
CA GLU A 40 -5.36 -1.04 -2.23
C GLU A 40 -6.74 -1.25 -2.85
N VAL A 41 -6.86 -2.34 -3.62
CA VAL A 41 -8.15 -2.85 -4.11
C VAL A 41 -8.61 -3.95 -3.15
N LEU A 42 -9.77 -3.73 -2.52
CA LEU A 42 -10.39 -4.68 -1.60
C LEU A 42 -10.97 -5.88 -2.37
N LEU A 43 -11.32 -6.94 -1.64
CA LEU A 43 -11.86 -8.18 -2.22
C LEU A 43 -13.17 -7.98 -3.00
N ASP A 44 -13.93 -6.93 -2.68
CA ASP A 44 -15.17 -6.55 -3.38
C ASP A 44 -14.94 -5.56 -4.54
N GLY A 45 -13.69 -5.27 -4.86
CA GLY A 45 -13.29 -4.36 -5.94
C GLY A 45 -13.30 -2.88 -5.56
N GLN A 46 -13.71 -2.51 -4.34
CA GLN A 46 -13.61 -1.12 -3.89
C GLN A 46 -12.14 -0.71 -3.70
N VAL A 47 -11.85 0.56 -3.95
CA VAL A 47 -10.49 1.11 -3.86
C VAL A 47 -10.36 1.93 -2.58
N VAL A 48 -9.26 1.75 -1.86
CA VAL A 48 -8.85 2.64 -0.76
C VAL A 48 -8.01 3.77 -1.38
N PRO A 49 -8.57 4.98 -1.50
CA PRO A 49 -7.91 6.03 -2.25
C PRO A 49 -6.82 6.71 -1.42
N THR A 50 -5.84 7.27 -2.13
CA THR A 50 -4.94 8.28 -1.55
C THR A 50 -5.55 9.67 -1.66
N SER A 51 -5.09 10.58 -0.81
CA SER A 51 -5.41 12.00 -0.85
C SER A 51 -5.04 12.65 -2.20
N LEU A 52 -4.05 12.10 -2.91
CA LEU A 52 -3.53 12.62 -4.18
C LEU A 52 -4.42 12.33 -5.39
N THR A 53 -5.25 11.28 -5.36
CA THR A 53 -6.06 10.88 -6.53
C THR A 53 -7.46 11.46 -6.52
N GLY A 54 -7.92 12.02 -5.39
CA GLY A 54 -9.25 12.62 -5.26
C GLY A 54 -10.41 11.64 -5.46
N LYS A 55 -10.16 10.33 -5.36
CA LYS A 55 -11.19 9.30 -5.47
C LYS A 55 -12.06 9.24 -4.20
N PRO A 56 -13.34 8.87 -4.31
CA PRO A 56 -14.20 8.75 -3.13
C PRO A 56 -13.76 7.60 -2.23
N LEU A 57 -13.96 7.75 -0.92
CA LEU A 57 -13.72 6.68 0.05
C LEU A 57 -14.62 5.46 -0.23
N PRO A 58 -14.15 4.24 0.07
CA PRO A 58 -14.96 3.04 -0.09
C PRO A 58 -16.17 3.09 0.85
N ARG A 59 -17.29 2.54 0.39
CA ARG A 59 -18.52 2.36 1.17
C ARG A 59 -18.39 1.10 2.01
N LEU A 60 -17.72 1.24 3.16
CA LEU A 60 -17.55 0.14 4.11
C LEU A 60 -18.82 -0.03 4.95
N ILE A 61 -19.35 -1.25 4.94
CA ILE A 61 -20.48 -1.64 5.81
C ILE A 61 -19.91 -2.33 7.04
N SER A 62 -20.14 -1.73 8.21
CA SER A 62 -19.72 -2.33 9.48
C SER A 62 -20.37 -3.69 9.68
N LYS A 63 -19.56 -4.66 10.10
CA LYS A 63 -20.02 -6.01 10.44
C LYS A 63 -19.71 -6.28 11.91
N PRO A 64 -20.56 -7.06 12.62
CA PRO A 64 -20.24 -7.50 13.98
C PRO A 64 -18.90 -8.23 14.02
N GLY A 65 -18.08 -7.94 15.02
CA GLY A 65 -16.81 -8.61 15.21
C GLY A 65 -15.85 -7.80 16.09
N PRO A 66 -14.72 -8.41 16.49
CA PRO A 66 -13.75 -7.75 17.37
C PRO A 66 -12.77 -6.84 16.62
N TRP A 67 -12.99 -6.59 15.32
CA TRP A 67 -12.03 -5.92 14.44
C TRP A 67 -12.53 -4.55 13.99
N THR A 68 -11.67 -3.55 14.14
CA THR A 68 -11.83 -2.22 13.55
C THR A 68 -10.91 -2.09 12.34
N TRP A 69 -11.45 -1.59 11.23
CA TRP A 69 -10.67 -1.29 10.03
C TRP A 69 -10.27 0.17 10.01
N LEU A 70 -8.98 0.42 9.83
CA LEU A 70 -8.41 1.74 9.64
C LEU A 70 -8.02 1.88 8.17
N LEU A 71 -8.54 2.91 7.52
CA LEU A 71 -8.09 3.34 6.20
C LEU A 71 -6.85 4.22 6.42
N ILE A 72 -5.67 3.69 6.10
CA ILE A 72 -4.40 4.34 6.37
C ILE A 72 -3.76 4.76 5.06
N GLU A 73 -3.42 6.04 4.95
CA GLU A 73 -2.46 6.56 4.00
C GLU A 73 -1.10 6.71 4.69
N LYS A 74 -0.04 6.21 4.06
CA LYS A 74 1.34 6.43 4.48
C LYS A 74 2.16 7.00 3.33
N LYS A 75 3.14 7.83 3.65
CA LYS A 75 4.07 8.45 2.70
C LYS A 75 5.50 8.19 3.13
N GLY A 76 6.29 7.53 2.27
CA GLY A 76 7.73 7.33 2.53
C GLY A 76 8.03 6.48 3.76
N MET A 77 7.11 5.59 4.15
CA MET A 77 7.16 4.82 5.40
C MET A 77 7.00 3.33 5.12
N ASP A 78 7.79 2.49 5.78
CA ASP A 78 7.66 1.04 5.70
C ASP A 78 6.56 0.50 6.65
N ALA A 79 6.12 -0.74 6.39
CA ALA A 79 5.04 -1.35 7.14
C ALA A 79 5.37 -1.61 8.62
N ILE A 80 6.63 -1.94 8.95
CA ILE A 80 7.03 -2.26 10.34
C ILE A 80 6.98 -0.99 11.18
N THR A 81 7.53 0.12 10.66
CA THR A 81 7.45 1.43 11.32
C THR A 81 6.00 1.86 11.55
N LEU A 82 5.13 1.73 10.54
CA LEU A 82 3.70 2.02 10.67
C LEU A 82 3.04 1.19 11.78
N LEU A 83 3.26 -0.13 11.80
CA LEU A 83 2.64 -1.01 12.79
C LEU A 83 3.14 -0.72 14.22
N LEU A 84 4.42 -0.40 14.39
CA LEU A 84 4.97 0.02 15.68
C LEU A 84 4.35 1.35 16.17
N MET A 85 4.15 2.31 15.26
CA MET A 85 3.48 3.58 15.57
C MET A 85 2.02 3.36 15.98
N LEU A 86 1.27 2.58 15.20
CA LEU A 86 -0.12 2.23 15.50
C LEU A 86 -0.24 1.49 16.83
N SER A 87 0.60 0.48 17.09
CA SER A 87 0.61 -0.28 18.34
C SER A 87 0.78 0.63 19.55
N ARG A 88 1.72 1.58 19.49
CA ARG A 88 1.96 2.54 20.58
C ARG A 88 0.80 3.53 20.75
N ARG A 89 0.29 4.10 19.66
CA ARG A 89 -0.80 5.10 19.71
C ARG A 89 -2.12 4.49 20.16
N LEU A 90 -2.38 3.25 19.79
CA LEU A 90 -3.63 2.55 20.09
C LEU A 90 -3.54 1.71 21.38
N GLY A 91 -2.36 1.54 21.97
CA GLY A 91 -2.17 0.77 23.19
C GLY A 91 -2.43 -0.74 23.02
N VAL A 92 -2.25 -1.27 21.81
CA VAL A 92 -2.47 -2.70 21.48
C VAL A 92 -1.18 -3.39 21.11
N GLY A 93 -1.11 -4.71 21.31
CA GLY A 93 0.03 -5.50 20.85
C GLY A 93 0.13 -5.56 19.33
N LEU A 94 1.34 -5.73 18.79
CA LEU A 94 1.56 -5.88 17.35
C LEU A 94 0.78 -7.04 16.72
N HIS A 95 0.54 -8.12 17.47
CA HIS A 95 -0.25 -9.27 17.03
C HIS A 95 -1.76 -8.97 16.89
N GLU A 96 -2.21 -7.83 17.42
CA GLU A 96 -3.58 -7.33 17.25
C GLU A 96 -3.76 -6.51 15.98
N LEU A 97 -2.66 -6.20 15.27
CA LEU A 97 -2.66 -5.47 14.01
C LEU A 97 -2.42 -6.44 12.85
N SER A 98 -3.17 -6.28 11.76
CA SER A 98 -2.98 -7.06 10.54
C SER A 98 -3.23 -6.23 9.28
N PHE A 99 -2.69 -6.69 8.15
CA PHE A 99 -2.75 -6.02 6.85
C PHE A 99 -2.82 -7.06 5.71
N GLY A 100 -3.42 -6.68 4.57
CA GLY A 100 -3.64 -7.57 3.43
C GLY A 100 -2.40 -7.88 2.58
N GLY A 101 -1.36 -7.05 2.70
CA GLY A 101 -0.08 -7.26 2.03
C GLY A 101 0.85 -6.05 2.16
N PHE A 102 2.15 -6.28 2.02
CA PHE A 102 3.13 -5.20 2.05
C PHE A 102 2.94 -4.27 0.85
N LYS A 103 3.10 -2.97 1.08
CA LYS A 103 3.17 -1.94 0.03
C LYS A 103 4.54 -1.28 0.08
N ASP A 104 4.96 -0.71 -1.06
CA ASP A 104 6.23 -0.01 -1.19
C ASP A 104 6.46 1.04 -0.08
N ALA A 105 7.67 1.11 0.45
CA ALA A 105 8.04 2.13 1.43
C ALA A 105 8.28 3.49 0.78
N LEU A 106 8.94 3.53 -0.38
CA LEU A 106 9.18 4.74 -1.18
C LEU A 106 8.01 4.98 -2.14
N ALA A 107 6.86 5.33 -1.55
CA ALA A 107 5.61 5.57 -2.25
C ALA A 107 4.62 6.33 -1.34
N VAL A 108 3.58 6.91 -1.93
CA VAL A 108 2.33 7.24 -1.23
C VAL A 108 1.40 6.04 -1.38
N THR A 109 1.05 5.41 -0.26
CA THR A 109 0.26 4.17 -0.30
C THR A 109 -0.94 4.26 0.61
N ALA A 110 -2.12 3.87 0.13
CA ALA A 110 -3.33 3.77 0.92
C ALA A 110 -3.81 2.31 1.01
N GLN A 111 -4.14 1.86 2.21
CA GLN A 111 -4.46 0.47 2.52
C GLN A 111 -5.36 0.35 3.76
N VAL A 112 -5.89 -0.85 4.00
CA VAL A 112 -6.56 -1.19 5.26
C VAL A 112 -5.59 -1.83 6.23
N ILE A 113 -5.62 -1.35 7.48
CA ILE A 113 -5.08 -2.06 8.65
C ILE A 113 -6.26 -2.50 9.52
N SER A 114 -6.30 -3.78 9.90
CA SER A 114 -7.27 -4.27 10.88
C SER A 114 -6.66 -4.30 12.27
N VAL A 115 -7.43 -3.86 13.27
CA VAL A 115 -7.03 -3.80 14.68
C VAL A 115 -8.05 -4.55 15.52
N ARG A 116 -7.61 -5.51 16.33
CA ARG A 116 -8.49 -6.24 17.24
C ARG A 116 -8.69 -5.47 18.56
N GLY A 117 -9.88 -5.57 19.13
CA GLY A 117 -10.16 -5.15 20.52
C GLY A 117 -10.34 -3.65 20.73
N ILE A 118 -10.38 -2.86 19.65
CA ILE A 118 -10.68 -1.43 19.69
C ILE A 118 -12.00 -1.18 18.98
N SER A 119 -12.85 -0.34 19.57
CA SER A 119 -14.06 0.19 18.92
C SER A 119 -13.68 1.34 17.98
N PRO A 120 -14.32 1.51 16.81
CA PRO A 120 -14.07 2.64 15.92
C PRO A 120 -14.17 4.01 16.62
N ASN A 121 -15.06 4.14 17.60
CA ASN A 121 -15.25 5.38 18.37
C ASN A 121 -14.09 5.69 19.34
N ASN A 122 -13.20 4.73 19.60
CA ASN A 122 -12.06 4.88 20.50
C ASN A 122 -10.75 5.12 19.73
N VAL A 123 -10.79 5.21 18.40
CA VAL A 123 -9.63 5.55 17.59
C VAL A 123 -9.37 7.06 17.73
N PRO A 124 -8.16 7.49 18.12
CA PRO A 124 -7.80 8.91 18.19
C PRO A 124 -8.06 9.65 16.88
N SER A 125 -8.58 10.88 16.95
CA SER A 125 -8.87 11.68 15.75
C SER A 125 -7.62 12.30 15.10
N ASP A 126 -6.48 12.30 15.80
CA ASP A 126 -5.18 12.80 15.37
C ASP A 126 -4.19 11.68 14.98
N LEU A 127 -4.72 10.47 14.75
CA LEU A 127 -3.94 9.27 14.42
C LEU A 127 -3.10 9.45 13.15
#